data_AF-A0A1C6NAI7-F1
#
_entry.id   AF-A0A1C6NAI7-F1
#
_cell.length_a   1.000
_cell.length_b   1.000
_cell.length_c   1.000
_cell.angle_alpha   90.00
_cell.angle_beta   90.00
_cell.angle_gamma   90.00
#
_symmetry.space_group_name_H-M   'P 1'
#
loop_
_entity.id
_entity.type
_entity.pdbx_description
1 polymer ?
#
loop_
_entity_poly.entity_id
_entity_poly.type
_entity_poly.pdbx_seq_one_letter_code
_entity_poly.pdbx_strand_id
1 'polypeptide(L)'
;MSEGFSAQVGEGLPREDNPPRAAQFGRLKRYTVLGLFGFYDHRFDLDIDEPTILTGTNGTGKSTVLRTINWISQGDWPSLARIPFDRITLEYEAAELEINKTRHDTLNVRLNRPSNKAKFWEFSPQEERLFDQEYVRRFYSEAELASTEWQELELSVKDQVMRHFTSQRGDEKPGWIENISSSFPALLVSDQRLAPERRRRPKKRGIGETVDVVAAIEAAVLHINAEVQRYKSLYGTASQNLDRDFPRRVFSAINSQSQFGRQHNVARDFEEVQELRSSLAATGLIDATEIEESISDLPLDNPDSLALISTYLSDTKEKLATFEPLRRRLEPFIEFLRRHYKNKTIRIDEDHGFRIGSARTDSDISPVHLSSGEQQMFILAHKLLFESSPGTLVMIDEPELSLHVLWQSTFVDDLTEISAVSGTYFLLATHSPALIAGRTDLRRSLDG
;
A
#
# COMPACT_ATOMS: atom_id res chain seq x y z
N MET A 1 51.46 17.72 5.83
CA MET A 1 51.36 16.34 5.33
C MET A 1 49.97 15.84 5.73
N SER A 2 48.86 16.26 5.12
CA SER A 2 48.43 16.16 3.72
C SER A 2 48.48 14.72 3.20
N GLU A 3 47.32 14.07 3.23
CA GLU A 3 46.78 13.00 2.37
C GLU A 3 45.56 12.45 3.14
N GLY A 4 44.31 12.42 2.66
CA GLY A 4 43.83 12.35 1.28
C GLY A 4 42.85 11.17 1.16
N PHE A 5 41.80 11.09 1.98
CA PHE A 5 40.71 10.12 1.77
C PHE A 5 39.54 10.81 1.05
N SER A 6 39.64 10.79 -0.28
CA SER A 6 38.52 11.00 -1.19
C SER A 6 37.69 9.72 -1.23
N ALA A 7 36.56 9.70 -0.52
CA ALA A 7 35.50 8.74 -0.78
C ALA A 7 34.51 9.39 -1.74
N GLN A 8 34.61 9.05 -3.02
CA GLN A 8 33.60 9.35 -4.02
C GLN A 8 32.27 8.73 -3.57
N VAL A 9 31.37 9.56 -3.08
CA VAL A 9 29.95 9.22 -2.94
C VAL A 9 29.41 9.17 -4.36
N GLY A 10 29.40 7.97 -4.94
CA GLY A 10 28.70 7.72 -6.19
C GLY A 10 27.22 7.99 -5.98
N GLU A 11 26.70 9.00 -6.67
CA GLU A 11 25.28 9.20 -6.94
C GLU A 11 24.73 7.95 -7.65
N GLY A 12 24.25 7.02 -6.85
CA GLY A 12 23.37 5.93 -7.29
C GLY A 12 21.98 6.22 -6.74
N LEU A 13 21.25 7.12 -7.40
CA LEU A 13 19.79 7.17 -7.28
C LEU A 13 19.27 5.73 -7.42
N PRO A 14 18.38 5.24 -6.52
CA PRO A 14 17.75 3.95 -6.74
C PRO A 14 17.08 3.99 -8.11
N ARG A 15 17.59 3.16 -9.02
CA ARG A 15 17.03 2.98 -10.36
C ARG A 15 15.59 2.53 -10.18
N GLU A 16 14.73 3.15 -10.98
CA GLU A 16 13.32 2.79 -11.16
C GLU A 16 13.04 1.32 -10.89
N ASP A 17 12.39 1.02 -9.77
CA ASP A 17 11.50 -0.13 -9.75
C ASP A 17 10.38 0.21 -10.75
N ASN A 18 10.29 -0.62 -11.80
CA ASN A 18 9.16 -0.70 -12.73
C ASN A 18 7.82 -0.40 -12.03
N PRO A 19 6.79 0.09 -12.76
CA PRO A 19 5.42 0.06 -12.23
C PRO A 19 5.18 -1.33 -11.60
N PRO A 20 4.60 -1.41 -10.38
CA PRO A 20 4.53 -2.67 -9.65
C PRO A 20 3.98 -3.73 -10.59
N ARG A 21 4.82 -4.74 -10.92
CA ARG A 21 4.38 -5.86 -11.74
C ARG A 21 3.12 -6.39 -11.07
N ALA A 22 2.02 -6.45 -11.81
CA ALA A 22 0.77 -7.02 -11.30
C ALA A 22 1.09 -8.33 -10.56
N ALA A 23 0.47 -8.51 -9.39
CA ALA A 23 0.68 -9.68 -8.54
C ALA A 23 0.60 -10.95 -9.40
N GLN A 24 1.72 -11.68 -9.54
CA GLN A 24 1.79 -12.79 -10.50
C GLN A 24 0.80 -13.92 -10.17
N PHE A 25 0.38 -14.04 -8.91
CA PHE A 25 -0.61 -15.01 -8.49
C PHE A 25 -2.05 -14.48 -8.64
N GLY A 26 -2.22 -13.16 -8.79
CA GLY A 26 -3.50 -12.47 -8.69
C GLY A 26 -4.02 -12.39 -7.25
N ARG A 27 -5.30 -12.09 -7.08
CA ARG A 27 -5.95 -11.92 -5.77
C ARG A 27 -6.17 -13.28 -5.10
N LEU A 28 -6.07 -13.33 -3.77
CA LEU A 28 -6.35 -14.50 -2.94
C LEU A 28 -7.87 -14.71 -2.86
N LYS A 29 -8.34 -15.88 -3.28
CA LYS A 29 -9.76 -16.25 -3.30
C LYS A 29 -10.18 -17.12 -2.13
N ARG A 30 -9.32 -18.03 -1.70
CA ARG A 30 -9.62 -18.95 -0.61
C ARG A 30 -8.39 -19.21 0.24
N TYR A 31 -8.64 -19.28 1.54
CA TYR A 31 -7.67 -19.74 2.52
C TYR A 31 -8.20 -20.99 3.22
N THR A 32 -7.35 -22.00 3.33
CA THR A 32 -7.62 -23.21 4.12
C THR A 32 -6.42 -23.50 5.02
N VAL A 33 -6.67 -23.80 6.29
CA VAL A 33 -5.69 -24.39 7.20
C VAL A 33 -6.29 -25.59 7.90
N LEU A 34 -5.54 -26.69 7.93
CA LEU A 34 -5.91 -27.92 8.58
C LEU A 34 -5.00 -28.18 9.77
N GLY A 35 -5.57 -28.71 10.85
CA GLY A 35 -4.85 -29.05 12.08
C GLY A 35 -4.24 -27.84 12.78
N LEU A 36 -4.78 -26.63 12.62
CA LEU A 36 -4.30 -25.45 13.33
C LEU A 36 -4.43 -25.67 14.84
N PHE A 37 -3.33 -25.47 15.57
CA PHE A 37 -3.20 -25.84 16.99
C PHE A 37 -3.41 -27.33 17.29
N GLY A 38 -3.50 -28.18 16.26
CA GLY A 38 -3.75 -29.62 16.34
C GLY A 38 -5.23 -30.00 16.36
N PHE A 39 -6.16 -29.05 16.25
CA PHE A 39 -7.60 -29.34 16.38
C PHE A 39 -8.54 -28.46 15.56
N TYR A 40 -8.11 -27.31 15.03
CA TYR A 40 -8.97 -26.47 14.19
C TYR A 40 -8.68 -26.65 12.70
N ASP A 41 -9.75 -26.85 11.95
CA ASP A 41 -9.76 -26.79 10.49
C ASP A 41 -10.56 -25.56 10.05
N HIS A 42 -9.89 -24.58 9.44
CA HIS A 42 -10.53 -23.37 8.96
C HIS A 42 -10.51 -23.33 7.45
N ARG A 43 -11.66 -23.00 6.85
CA ARG A 43 -11.79 -22.76 5.41
C ARG A 43 -12.75 -21.62 5.15
N PHE A 44 -12.32 -20.63 4.38
CA PHE A 44 -13.19 -19.53 3.96
C PHE A 44 -12.78 -18.97 2.60
N ASP A 45 -13.79 -18.47 1.88
CA ASP A 45 -13.62 -17.70 0.66
C ASP A 45 -13.53 -16.21 1.01
N LEU A 46 -12.63 -15.51 0.31
CA LEU A 46 -12.49 -14.06 0.35
C LEU A 46 -13.31 -13.43 -0.77
N ASP A 47 -13.97 -12.33 -0.42
CA ASP A 47 -14.58 -11.42 -1.37
C ASP A 47 -13.55 -10.37 -1.84
N ILE A 48 -13.67 -9.99 -3.11
CA ILE A 48 -12.74 -9.10 -3.80
C ILE A 48 -13.28 -7.67 -3.84
N ASP A 49 -14.60 -7.52 -3.88
CA ASP A 49 -15.28 -6.24 -4.00
C ASP A 49 -15.77 -5.75 -2.63
N GLU A 50 -16.10 -6.67 -1.72
CA GLU A 50 -16.51 -6.36 -0.35
C GLU A 50 -15.52 -6.87 0.71
N PRO A 51 -15.42 -6.23 1.89
CA PRO A 51 -14.59 -6.73 2.97
C PRO A 51 -15.06 -8.09 3.47
N THR A 52 -14.13 -9.05 3.63
CA THR A 52 -14.43 -10.33 4.27
C THR A 52 -14.23 -10.23 5.78
N ILE A 53 -15.20 -10.66 6.59
CA ILE A 53 -15.16 -10.52 8.05
C ILE A 53 -15.05 -11.88 8.74
N LEU A 54 -13.88 -12.19 9.28
CA LEU A 54 -13.63 -13.34 10.14
C LEU A 54 -14.16 -13.07 11.55
N THR A 55 -14.96 -14.02 12.03
CA THR A 55 -15.56 -14.01 13.37
C THR A 55 -15.33 -15.36 14.04
N GLY A 56 -15.38 -15.39 15.36
CA GLY A 56 -15.23 -16.64 16.11
C GLY A 56 -14.92 -16.35 17.56
N THR A 57 -15.18 -17.31 18.43
CA THR A 57 -14.89 -17.25 19.87
C THR A 57 -13.39 -17.03 20.15
N ASN A 58 -13.07 -16.54 21.35
CA ASN A 58 -11.67 -16.29 21.73
C ASN A 58 -10.87 -17.59 21.67
N GLY A 59 -9.71 -17.56 21.02
CA GLY A 59 -8.85 -18.74 20.88
C GLY A 59 -9.11 -19.61 19.65
N THR A 60 -10.10 -19.27 18.80
CA THR A 60 -10.33 -19.94 17.49
C THR A 60 -9.20 -19.72 16.48
N GLY A 61 -8.32 -18.75 16.72
CA GLY A 61 -7.13 -18.52 15.90
C GLY A 61 -7.26 -17.45 14.81
N LYS A 62 -8.26 -16.55 14.88
CA LYS A 62 -8.43 -15.42 13.95
C LYS A 62 -7.12 -14.64 13.67
N SER A 63 -6.48 -14.11 14.71
CA SER A 63 -5.20 -13.39 14.57
C SER A 63 -4.08 -14.29 14.02
N THR A 64 -4.11 -15.58 14.33
CA THR A 64 -3.13 -16.55 13.81
C THR A 64 -3.32 -16.79 12.32
N VAL A 65 -4.57 -16.89 11.84
CA VAL A 65 -4.89 -16.98 10.41
C VAL A 65 -4.39 -15.75 9.65
N LEU A 66 -4.58 -14.54 10.19
CA LEU A 66 -4.03 -13.34 9.56
C LEU A 66 -2.49 -13.35 9.54
N ARG A 67 -1.86 -13.82 10.63
CA ARG A 67 -0.39 -13.93 10.73
C ARG A 67 0.19 -14.97 9.78
N THR A 68 -0.45 -16.13 9.59
CA THR A 68 0.05 -17.15 8.66
C THR A 68 0.02 -16.64 7.24
N ILE A 69 -1.06 -15.97 6.82
CA ILE A 69 -1.15 -15.31 5.51
C ILE A 69 -0.03 -14.27 5.36
N ASN A 70 0.19 -13.44 6.39
CA ASN A 70 1.22 -12.40 6.37
C ASN A 70 2.65 -12.97 6.33
N TRP A 71 2.96 -14.01 7.09
CA TRP A 71 4.28 -14.64 7.05
C TRP A 71 4.56 -15.27 5.69
N ILE A 72 3.55 -15.89 5.09
CA ILE A 72 3.67 -16.46 3.74
C ILE A 72 3.93 -15.34 2.73
N SER A 73 3.17 -14.24 2.75
CA SER A 73 3.38 -13.12 1.83
C SER A 73 4.77 -12.49 1.99
N GLN A 74 5.30 -12.45 3.22
CA GLN A 74 6.63 -11.87 3.49
C GLN A 74 7.79 -12.87 3.32
N GLY A 75 7.50 -14.15 3.10
CA GLY A 75 8.53 -15.20 3.08
C GLY A 75 9.17 -15.50 4.44
N ASP A 76 8.45 -15.22 5.54
CA ASP A 76 8.85 -15.55 6.91
C ASP A 76 8.50 -17.00 7.27
N TRP A 77 9.18 -17.92 6.58
CA TRP A 77 9.11 -19.37 6.83
C TRP A 77 9.49 -19.79 8.26
N PRO A 78 10.49 -19.17 8.93
CA PRO A 78 10.83 -19.53 10.31
C PRO A 78 9.68 -19.27 11.29
N SER A 79 8.98 -18.14 11.18
CA SER A 79 7.82 -17.85 12.03
C SER A 79 6.67 -18.79 11.73
N LEU A 80 6.41 -19.06 10.44
CA LEU A 80 5.38 -20.01 10.02
C LEU A 80 5.63 -21.41 10.61
N ALA A 81 6.86 -21.92 10.50
CA ALA A 81 7.25 -23.25 10.98
C ALA A 81 7.05 -23.45 12.49
N ARG A 82 7.01 -22.39 13.30
CA ARG A 82 6.78 -22.49 14.75
C ARG A 82 5.32 -22.75 15.10
N ILE A 83 4.38 -22.43 14.21
CA ILE A 83 2.96 -22.63 14.48
C ILE A 83 2.58 -24.09 14.23
N PRO A 84 1.82 -24.73 15.13
CA PRO A 84 1.24 -26.04 14.88
C PRO A 84 0.12 -25.97 13.83
N PHE A 85 0.32 -26.63 12.70
CA PHE A 85 -0.66 -26.89 11.64
C PHE A 85 -0.20 -28.12 10.83
N ASP A 86 -1.13 -28.75 10.11
CA ASP A 86 -0.83 -29.89 9.23
C ASP A 86 -0.63 -29.42 7.78
N ARG A 87 -1.57 -28.61 7.28
CA ARG A 87 -1.55 -28.08 5.91
C ARG A 87 -2.14 -26.69 5.85
N ILE A 88 -1.53 -25.82 5.05
CA ILE A 88 -2.10 -24.54 4.63
C ILE A 88 -2.24 -24.55 3.11
N THR A 89 -3.35 -24.01 2.60
CA THR A 89 -3.60 -23.86 1.16
C THR A 89 -4.14 -22.47 0.88
N LEU A 90 -3.48 -21.76 -0.03
CA LEU A 90 -3.88 -20.45 -0.54
C LEU A 90 -4.21 -20.59 -2.02
N GLU A 91 -5.49 -20.42 -2.37
CA GLU A 91 -5.96 -20.43 -3.76
C GLU A 91 -6.08 -18.99 -4.25
N TYR A 92 -5.31 -18.64 -5.28
CA TYR A 92 -5.32 -17.34 -5.94
C TYR A 92 -6.02 -17.42 -7.31
N GLU A 93 -6.20 -16.29 -7.98
CA GLU A 93 -6.74 -16.24 -9.34
C GLU A 93 -5.94 -17.06 -10.36
N ALA A 94 -4.61 -17.03 -10.29
CA ALA A 94 -3.72 -17.62 -11.28
C ALA A 94 -2.75 -18.68 -10.71
N ALA A 95 -2.86 -18.99 -9.42
CA ALA A 95 -1.96 -19.92 -8.73
C ALA A 95 -2.62 -20.56 -7.51
N GLU A 96 -2.03 -21.65 -7.03
CA GLU A 96 -2.35 -22.27 -5.76
C GLU A 96 -1.03 -22.60 -5.04
N LEU A 97 -0.95 -22.20 -3.77
CA LEU A 97 0.19 -22.45 -2.91
C LEU A 97 -0.23 -23.40 -1.78
N GLU A 98 0.38 -24.57 -1.73
CA GLU A 98 0.16 -25.58 -0.70
C GLU A 98 1.42 -25.70 0.17
N ILE A 99 1.24 -25.64 1.49
CA ILE A 99 2.32 -25.76 2.47
C ILE A 99 1.96 -26.88 3.42
N ASN A 100 2.72 -27.97 3.38
CA ASN A 100 2.55 -29.10 4.28
C ASN A 100 3.63 -29.06 5.36
N LYS A 101 3.23 -29.24 6.62
CA LYS A 101 4.16 -29.38 7.72
C LYS A 101 4.48 -30.85 7.93
N THR A 102 5.76 -31.18 8.00
CA THR A 102 6.23 -32.55 8.27
C THR A 102 6.87 -32.65 9.66
N ARG A 103 7.43 -33.82 9.98
CA ARG A 103 8.17 -34.03 11.24
C ARG A 103 9.32 -33.02 11.34
N HIS A 104 9.61 -32.57 12.56
CA HIS A 104 10.66 -31.59 12.89
C HIS A 104 10.42 -30.15 12.38
N ASP A 105 9.16 -29.76 12.17
CA ASP A 105 8.76 -28.42 11.72
C ASP A 105 9.23 -28.03 10.31
N THR A 106 9.70 -29.00 9.52
CA THR A 106 10.01 -28.80 8.09
C THR A 106 8.74 -28.47 7.30
N LEU A 107 8.85 -27.51 6.38
CA LEU A 107 7.77 -27.06 5.52
C LEU A 107 8.02 -27.47 4.07
N ASN A 108 7.08 -28.19 3.50
CA ASN A 108 7.06 -28.55 2.08
C ASN A 108 6.12 -27.61 1.34
N VAL A 109 6.69 -26.71 0.53
CA VAL A 109 5.99 -25.67 -0.22
C VAL A 109 5.84 -26.11 -1.67
N ARG A 110 4.61 -26.16 -2.16
CA ARG A 110 4.25 -26.51 -3.53
C ARG A 110 3.49 -25.37 -4.18
N LEU A 111 3.95 -24.92 -5.35
CA LEU A 111 3.28 -23.93 -6.18
C LEU A 111 2.71 -24.61 -7.43
N ASN A 112 1.38 -24.57 -7.57
CA ASN A 112 0.65 -25.00 -8.75
C ASN A 112 0.20 -23.77 -9.55
N ARG A 113 0.35 -23.82 -10.89
CA ARG A 113 -0.23 -22.83 -11.82
C ARG A 113 -0.85 -23.59 -13.01
N PRO A 114 -2.03 -23.19 -13.54
CA PRO A 114 -2.78 -23.97 -14.53
C PRO A 114 -1.98 -24.42 -15.76
N SER A 115 -1.05 -23.57 -16.21
CA SER A 115 -0.28 -23.80 -17.45
C SER A 115 1.19 -24.20 -17.23
N ASN A 116 1.62 -24.45 -15.98
CA ASN A 116 3.02 -24.73 -15.66
C ASN A 116 3.18 -26.03 -14.86
N LYS A 117 4.37 -26.64 -14.96
CA LYS A 117 4.76 -27.73 -14.04
C LYS A 117 4.77 -27.19 -12.60
N ALA A 118 4.23 -27.99 -11.68
CA ALA A 118 4.27 -27.69 -10.26
C ALA A 118 5.72 -27.50 -9.79
N LYS A 119 5.94 -26.47 -8.97
CA LYS A 119 7.24 -26.19 -8.35
C LYS A 119 7.21 -26.64 -6.90
N PHE A 120 8.35 -27.08 -6.40
CA PHE A 120 8.51 -27.61 -5.05
C PHE A 120 9.72 -26.98 -4.40
N TRP A 121 9.60 -26.71 -3.10
CA TRP A 121 10.68 -26.23 -2.26
C TRP A 121 10.47 -26.73 -0.83
N GLU A 122 11.55 -27.11 -0.17
CA GLU A 122 11.53 -27.57 1.22
C GLU A 122 12.30 -26.55 2.08
N PHE A 123 11.73 -26.27 3.26
CA PHE A 123 12.34 -25.43 4.27
C PHE A 123 12.54 -26.22 5.55
N SER A 124 13.79 -26.34 6.01
CA SER A 124 14.16 -27.05 7.22
C SER A 124 14.66 -26.08 8.31
N PRO A 125 13.95 -25.93 9.44
CA PRO A 125 14.38 -25.06 10.55
C PRO A 125 15.71 -25.47 11.18
N GLN A 126 16.09 -26.76 11.09
CA GLN A 126 17.34 -27.27 11.65
C GLN A 126 18.54 -26.81 10.82
N GLU A 127 18.41 -26.89 9.50
CA GLU A 127 19.41 -26.36 8.57
C GLU A 127 19.56 -24.86 8.80
N GLU A 128 18.45 -24.12 8.83
CA GLU A 128 18.51 -22.68 9.03
C GLU A 128 19.15 -22.28 10.37
N ARG A 129 18.84 -22.95 11.49
CA ARG A 129 19.50 -22.69 12.78
C ARG A 129 21.01 -23.00 12.78
N LEU A 130 21.42 -24.09 12.12
CA LEU A 130 22.84 -24.44 11.99
C LEU A 130 23.58 -23.37 11.16
N PHE A 131 22.93 -22.90 10.10
CA PHE A 131 23.45 -21.82 9.28
C PHE A 131 23.49 -20.49 10.03
N ASP A 132 22.46 -20.12 10.80
CA ASP A 132 22.44 -18.93 11.64
C ASP A 132 23.66 -18.92 12.56
N GLN A 133 24.01 -20.05 13.18
CA GLN A 133 25.19 -20.15 14.04
C GLN A 133 26.51 -19.97 13.27
N GLU A 134 26.63 -20.52 12.06
CA GLU A 134 27.83 -20.37 11.23
C GLU A 134 27.99 -18.95 10.67
N TYR A 135 26.88 -18.29 10.30
CA TYR A 135 26.87 -16.91 9.82
C TYR A 135 27.12 -15.91 10.94
N VAL A 136 26.47 -16.09 12.08
CA VAL A 136 26.77 -15.30 13.28
C VAL A 136 28.26 -15.45 13.64
N ARG A 137 28.84 -16.65 13.47
CA ARG A 137 30.28 -16.89 13.62
C ARG A 137 31.14 -16.14 12.61
N ARG A 138 30.74 -16.07 11.33
CA ARG A 138 31.43 -15.27 10.29
C ARG A 138 31.29 -13.76 10.52
N PHE A 139 30.11 -13.30 10.91
CA PHE A 139 29.85 -11.91 11.29
C PHE A 139 30.73 -11.46 12.45
N TYR A 140 30.89 -12.29 13.51
CA TYR A 140 31.86 -11.98 14.57
C TYR A 140 33.29 -11.83 14.06
N SER A 141 33.69 -12.65 13.08
CA SER A 141 35.05 -12.60 12.53
C SER A 141 35.29 -11.38 11.64
N GLU A 142 34.26 -10.84 10.98
CA GLU A 142 34.38 -9.67 10.10
C GLU A 142 34.10 -8.34 10.82
N ALA A 143 33.26 -8.35 11.86
CA ALA A 143 32.82 -7.14 12.57
C ALA A 143 33.55 -6.89 13.90
N GLU A 144 34.53 -7.72 14.28
CA GLU A 144 35.26 -7.66 15.57
C GLU A 144 34.36 -7.60 16.83
N LEU A 145 33.13 -8.10 16.75
CA LEU A 145 32.15 -8.10 17.85
C LEU A 145 32.28 -9.36 18.72
N ALA A 146 32.09 -9.23 20.03
CA ALA A 146 32.16 -10.37 20.96
C ALA A 146 30.84 -11.17 20.98
N SER A 147 30.92 -12.49 21.19
CA SER A 147 29.74 -13.39 21.18
C SER A 147 28.62 -13.05 22.17
N THR A 148 28.95 -12.33 23.23
CA THR A 148 28.02 -11.81 24.24
C THR A 148 27.16 -10.65 23.70
N GLU A 149 27.68 -9.80 22.84
CA GLU A 149 26.96 -8.61 22.34
C GLU A 149 25.82 -8.98 21.39
N TRP A 150 25.94 -10.09 20.66
CA TRP A 150 24.86 -10.60 19.80
C TRP A 150 23.73 -11.24 20.58
N GLN A 151 24.02 -11.95 21.68
CA GLN A 151 22.97 -12.53 22.52
C GLN A 151 22.06 -11.43 23.08
N GLU A 152 22.61 -10.24 23.33
CA GLU A 152 21.91 -9.06 23.81
C GLU A 152 21.13 -8.27 22.73
N LEU A 153 21.33 -8.55 21.43
CA LEU A 153 20.55 -7.92 20.35
C LEU A 153 19.08 -8.38 20.36
N GLU A 154 18.16 -7.44 20.14
CA GLU A 154 16.72 -7.75 19.96
C GLU A 154 16.49 -8.63 18.72
N LEU A 155 15.46 -9.47 18.78
CA LEU A 155 15.07 -10.38 17.68
C LEU A 155 14.91 -9.66 16.35
N SER A 156 14.31 -8.47 16.30
CA SER A 156 14.11 -7.72 15.06
C SER A 156 15.40 -7.26 14.38
N VAL A 157 16.42 -6.90 15.17
CA VAL A 157 17.75 -6.53 14.66
C VAL A 157 18.48 -7.77 14.17
N LYS A 158 18.37 -8.88 14.91
CA LYS A 158 18.82 -10.19 14.43
C LYS A 158 18.13 -10.52 13.11
N ASP A 159 16.81 -10.37 13.00
CA ASP A 159 16.05 -10.65 11.78
C ASP A 159 16.42 -9.72 10.63
N GLN A 160 16.78 -8.45 10.88
CA GLN A 160 17.19 -7.51 9.84
C GLN A 160 18.62 -7.79 9.34
N VAL A 161 19.53 -8.12 10.27
CA VAL A 161 20.89 -8.54 9.92
C VAL A 161 20.85 -9.90 9.21
N MET A 162 20.06 -10.85 9.72
CA MET A 162 19.83 -12.13 9.08
C MET A 162 19.17 -11.96 7.70
N ARG A 163 18.21 -11.04 7.50
CA ARG A 163 17.66 -10.70 6.17
C ARG A 163 18.72 -10.11 5.24
N HIS A 164 19.57 -9.21 5.73
CA HIS A 164 20.66 -8.63 4.94
C HIS A 164 21.69 -9.69 4.52
N PHE A 165 22.09 -10.60 5.42
CA PHE A 165 23.07 -11.65 5.11
C PHE A 165 22.48 -12.86 4.36
N THR A 166 21.20 -13.20 4.59
CA THR A 166 20.49 -14.20 3.77
C THR A 166 20.26 -13.71 2.34
N SER A 167 20.20 -12.39 2.09
CA SER A 167 20.20 -11.84 0.73
C SER A 167 21.55 -11.95 0.00
N GLN A 168 22.64 -12.21 0.74
CA GLN A 168 23.98 -12.47 0.19
C GLN A 168 24.28 -13.97 0.05
N ARG A 169 23.29 -14.85 0.22
CA ARG A 169 23.46 -16.29 0.02
C ARG A 169 23.56 -16.67 -1.45
N GLY A 170 24.42 -17.66 -1.71
CA GLY A 170 24.47 -18.49 -2.90
C GLY A 170 23.87 -19.90 -2.71
N ASP A 171 23.10 -20.14 -1.64
CA ASP A 171 22.15 -21.28 -1.60
C ASP A 171 20.85 -20.78 -2.24
N GLU A 172 20.66 -21.15 -3.51
CA GLU A 172 19.60 -20.62 -4.37
C GLU A 172 18.21 -21.01 -3.83
N LYS A 173 17.60 -20.12 -3.03
CA LYS A 173 16.13 -20.13 -2.94
C LYS A 173 15.65 -20.02 -4.39
N PRO A 174 14.78 -20.94 -4.84
CA PRO A 174 14.25 -20.83 -6.19
C PRO A 174 13.65 -19.44 -6.36
N GLY A 175 13.95 -18.74 -7.46
CA GLY A 175 13.51 -17.34 -7.62
C GLY A 175 11.99 -17.14 -7.45
N TRP A 176 11.17 -18.18 -7.57
CA TRP A 176 9.73 -18.08 -7.28
C TRP A 176 9.38 -17.98 -5.79
N ILE A 177 10.22 -18.50 -4.89
CA ILE A 177 10.11 -18.32 -3.43
C ILE A 177 10.53 -16.89 -3.06
N GLU A 178 11.63 -16.40 -3.63
CA GLU A 178 12.10 -15.03 -3.39
C GLU A 178 11.09 -13.98 -3.87
N ASN A 179 10.35 -14.30 -4.94
CA ASN A 179 9.34 -13.44 -5.53
C ASN A 179 7.93 -13.65 -4.95
N ILE A 180 7.74 -14.34 -3.81
CA ILE A 180 6.40 -14.48 -3.22
C ILE A 180 5.83 -13.12 -2.81
N SER A 181 6.63 -12.26 -2.17
CA SER A 181 6.18 -10.93 -1.72
C SER A 181 5.71 -10.03 -2.85
N SER A 182 6.36 -10.12 -4.02
CA SER A 182 5.94 -9.41 -5.24
C SER A 182 4.77 -10.10 -5.95
N SER A 183 4.60 -11.41 -5.78
CA SER A 183 3.52 -12.18 -6.42
C SER A 183 2.22 -12.20 -5.63
N PHE A 184 2.29 -11.98 -4.32
CA PHE A 184 1.19 -11.90 -3.36
C PHE A 184 1.45 -10.76 -2.35
N PRO A 185 1.17 -9.50 -2.73
CA PRO A 185 1.30 -8.39 -1.81
C PRO A 185 0.20 -8.47 -0.74
N ALA A 186 0.60 -8.48 0.53
CA ALA A 186 -0.33 -8.42 1.66
C ALA A 186 0.19 -7.50 2.76
N LEU A 187 -0.71 -6.79 3.41
CA LEU A 187 -0.43 -5.85 4.48
C LEU A 187 -1.24 -6.23 5.73
N LEU A 188 -0.57 -6.51 6.84
CA LEU A 188 -1.23 -6.74 8.12
C LEU A 188 -1.24 -5.46 8.98
N VAL A 189 -2.43 -4.98 9.30
CA VAL A 189 -2.68 -3.88 10.24
C VAL A 189 -3.12 -4.49 11.57
N SER A 190 -2.18 -4.61 12.51
CA SER A 190 -2.46 -5.15 13.85
C SER A 190 -3.12 -4.12 14.78
N ASP A 191 -3.60 -4.60 15.93
CA ASP A 191 -4.10 -3.82 17.08
C ASP A 191 -3.11 -2.74 17.57
N GLN A 192 -1.80 -2.96 17.45
CA GLN A 192 -0.74 -2.00 17.79
C GLN A 192 -0.41 -1.03 16.65
N ARG A 193 -1.39 -0.27 16.18
CA ARG A 193 -1.30 0.61 14.98
C ARG A 193 -0.23 1.71 15.02
N LEU A 194 0.44 1.88 16.15
CA LEU A 194 1.24 3.04 16.52
C LEU A 194 2.66 2.70 16.98
N ALA A 195 3.28 1.65 16.47
CA ALA A 195 4.73 1.50 16.58
C ALA A 195 5.33 1.69 15.19
N PRO A 196 6.04 2.80 14.89
CA PRO A 196 7.04 2.76 13.82
C PRO A 196 7.99 1.59 14.14
N GLU A 197 8.48 0.88 13.12
CA GLU A 197 9.44 -0.21 13.30
C GLU A 197 10.51 0.22 14.32
N ARG A 198 10.52 -0.46 15.47
CA ARG A 198 11.28 -0.02 16.65
C ARG A 198 12.76 0.14 16.32
N ARG A 199 13.27 1.37 16.35
CA ARG A 199 14.61 1.67 16.88
C ARG A 199 14.44 2.12 18.33
N ARG A 200 14.13 1.20 19.25
CA ARG A 200 13.92 1.58 20.66
C ARG A 200 15.23 1.70 21.43
N ARG A 201 15.62 2.95 21.71
CA ARG A 201 16.51 3.28 22.84
C ARG A 201 15.87 2.85 24.17
N PRO A 202 16.66 2.52 25.20
CA PRO A 202 16.17 1.90 26.43
C PRO A 202 15.17 2.78 27.19
N LYS A 203 14.15 2.13 27.75
CA LYS A 203 12.93 2.69 28.35
C LYS A 203 13.19 3.63 29.54
N LYS A 204 12.57 4.81 29.53
CA LYS A 204 12.01 5.46 30.74
C LYS A 204 10.48 5.33 30.70
N ARG A 205 9.89 4.88 31.81
CA ARG A 205 8.44 4.67 31.99
C ARG A 205 7.66 5.97 31.70
N GLY A 206 6.62 5.89 30.87
CA GLY A 206 5.52 6.86 30.81
C GLY A 206 5.44 7.82 29.61
N ILE A 207 6.42 7.84 28.69
CA ILE A 207 6.48 8.84 27.60
C ILE A 207 6.52 8.21 26.18
N GLY A 208 6.63 6.88 26.06
CA GLY A 208 6.93 6.22 24.79
C GLY A 208 5.79 6.14 23.76
N GLU A 209 4.54 5.93 24.18
CA GLU A 209 3.43 5.71 23.24
C GLU A 209 3.05 6.98 22.46
N THR A 210 3.03 8.15 23.12
CA THR A 210 2.72 9.42 22.46
C THR A 210 3.78 9.80 21.42
N VAL A 211 5.05 9.52 21.70
CA VAL A 211 6.18 9.79 20.80
C VAL A 211 6.09 8.94 19.52
N ASP A 212 5.65 7.68 19.65
CA ASP A 212 5.52 6.77 18.50
C ASP A 212 4.34 7.18 17.57
N VAL A 213 3.22 7.70 18.11
CA VAL A 213 2.10 8.24 17.31
C VAL A 213 2.52 9.51 16.56
N VAL A 214 3.13 10.46 17.27
CA VAL A 214 3.56 11.74 16.70
C VAL A 214 4.48 11.49 15.50
N ALA A 215 5.47 10.61 15.67
CA ALA A 215 6.39 10.25 14.60
C ALA A 215 5.68 9.62 13.39
N ALA A 216 4.68 8.75 13.62
CA ALA A 216 3.91 8.14 12.53
C ALA A 216 3.07 9.19 11.75
N ILE A 217 2.46 10.14 12.46
CA ILE A 217 1.71 11.24 11.83
C ILE A 217 2.65 12.12 11.01
N GLU A 218 3.77 12.54 11.59
CA GLU A 218 4.76 13.40 10.92
C GLU A 218 5.32 12.70 9.67
N ALA A 219 5.65 11.41 9.77
CA ALA A 219 6.09 10.61 8.63
C ALA A 219 5.02 10.51 7.54
N ALA A 220 3.75 10.30 7.92
CA ALA A 220 2.64 10.24 6.97
C ALA A 220 2.42 11.58 6.25
N VAL A 221 2.43 12.71 6.97
CA VAL A 221 2.32 14.06 6.38
C VAL A 221 3.48 14.33 5.44
N LEU A 222 4.72 13.99 5.85
CA LEU A 222 5.90 14.15 5.01
C LEU A 222 5.82 13.30 3.74
N HIS A 223 5.34 12.06 3.85
CA HIS A 223 5.14 11.18 2.70
C HIS A 223 4.11 11.75 1.71
N ILE A 224 2.95 12.22 2.20
CA ILE A 224 1.92 12.84 1.36
C ILE A 224 2.50 14.06 0.62
N ASN A 225 3.20 14.95 1.35
CA ASN A 225 3.80 16.14 0.77
C ASN A 225 4.87 15.79 -0.28
N ALA A 226 5.70 14.79 -0.02
CA ALA A 226 6.72 14.32 -0.96
C ALA A 226 6.09 13.78 -2.26
N GLU A 227 5.00 12.99 -2.16
CA GLU A 227 4.28 12.50 -3.33
C GLU A 227 3.62 13.65 -4.11
N VAL A 228 2.98 14.62 -3.44
CA VAL A 228 2.41 15.80 -4.11
C VAL A 228 3.49 16.55 -4.91
N GLN A 229 4.63 16.84 -4.28
CA GLN A 229 5.74 17.55 -4.96
C GLN A 229 6.33 16.75 -6.12
N ARG A 230 6.47 15.43 -5.96
CA ARG A 230 6.92 14.53 -7.03
C ARG A 230 6.00 14.60 -8.25
N TYR A 231 4.68 14.46 -8.06
CA TYR A 231 3.74 14.49 -9.18
C TYR A 231 3.62 15.88 -9.81
N LYS A 232 3.79 16.97 -9.05
CA LYS A 232 3.92 18.33 -9.61
C LYS A 232 5.15 18.47 -10.50
N SER A 233 6.29 17.91 -10.09
CA SER A 233 7.51 17.90 -10.92
C SER A 233 7.33 17.09 -12.21
N LEU A 234 6.66 15.93 -12.14
CA LEU A 234 6.31 15.13 -13.32
C LEU A 234 5.38 15.91 -14.27
N TYR A 235 4.35 16.56 -13.72
CA TYR A 235 3.45 17.41 -14.49
C TYR A 235 4.20 18.55 -15.20
N GLY A 236 5.08 19.26 -14.49
CA GLY A 236 5.90 20.33 -15.07
C GLY A 236 6.78 19.83 -16.22
N THR A 237 7.37 18.65 -16.08
CA THR A 237 8.17 18.01 -17.13
C THR A 237 7.32 17.62 -18.35
N ALA A 238 6.16 17.01 -18.11
CA ALA A 238 5.20 16.66 -19.17
C ALA A 238 4.73 17.90 -19.93
N SER A 239 4.41 18.99 -19.21
CA SER A 239 4.01 20.25 -19.83
C SER A 239 5.10 20.82 -20.73
N GLN A 240 6.34 20.92 -20.25
CA GLN A 240 7.45 21.46 -21.04
C GLN A 240 7.71 20.66 -22.32
N ASN A 241 7.60 19.32 -22.25
CA ASN A 241 7.78 18.45 -23.42
C ASN A 241 6.66 18.67 -24.44
N LEU A 242 5.40 18.69 -23.98
CA LEU A 242 4.26 18.93 -24.86
C LEU A 242 4.30 20.33 -25.46
N ASP A 243 4.54 21.37 -24.67
CA ASP A 243 4.58 22.77 -25.13
C ASP A 243 5.68 23.01 -26.19
N ARG A 244 6.83 22.33 -26.06
CA ARG A 244 7.93 22.42 -27.04
C ARG A 244 7.52 21.94 -28.44
N ASP A 245 6.75 20.85 -28.51
CA ASP A 245 6.33 20.23 -29.77
C ASP A 245 4.93 20.66 -30.23
N PHE A 246 4.26 21.53 -29.47
CA PHE A 246 2.89 21.99 -29.73
C PHE A 246 2.69 22.55 -31.15
N PRO A 247 3.51 23.51 -31.65
CA PRO A 247 3.29 24.04 -33.00
C PRO A 247 3.35 22.96 -34.08
N ARG A 248 4.27 21.99 -33.94
CA ARG A 248 4.40 20.88 -34.90
C ARG A 248 3.18 19.96 -34.88
N ARG A 249 2.65 19.65 -33.69
CA ARG A 249 1.43 18.83 -33.55
C ARG A 249 0.21 19.54 -34.16
N VAL A 250 0.06 20.85 -33.92
CA VAL A 250 -1.03 21.65 -34.50
C VAL A 250 -0.98 21.64 -36.03
N PHE A 251 0.17 21.95 -36.64
CA PHE A 251 0.30 21.93 -38.10
C PHE A 251 0.08 20.52 -38.69
N SER A 252 0.52 19.48 -37.98
CA SER A 252 0.25 18.09 -38.36
C SER A 252 -1.26 17.80 -38.33
N ALA A 253 -1.96 18.23 -37.28
CA ALA A 253 -3.41 18.04 -37.14
C ALA A 253 -4.20 18.78 -38.24
N ILE A 254 -3.83 20.03 -38.57
CA ILE A 254 -4.43 20.81 -39.67
C ILE A 254 -4.29 20.07 -41.02
N ASN A 255 -3.09 19.57 -41.31
CA ASN A 255 -2.83 18.81 -42.54
C ASN A 255 -3.53 17.44 -42.58
N SER A 256 -3.91 16.90 -41.41
CA SER A 256 -4.59 15.60 -41.30
C SER A 256 -6.11 15.72 -41.37
N GLN A 257 -6.68 16.78 -40.77
CA GLN A 257 -8.12 17.07 -40.81
C GLN A 257 -8.62 17.41 -42.22
N SER A 258 -7.72 17.89 -43.09
CA SER A 258 -8.00 18.07 -44.52
C SER A 258 -8.08 16.75 -45.31
N GLN A 259 -7.66 15.61 -44.75
CA GLN A 259 -7.75 14.28 -45.38
C GLN A 259 -8.76 13.32 -44.73
N PHE A 260 -9.09 13.46 -43.44
CA PHE A 260 -10.04 12.58 -42.75
C PHE A 260 -11.18 13.40 -42.12
N GLY A 261 -12.39 13.23 -42.66
CA GLY A 261 -13.58 13.96 -42.26
C GLY A 261 -13.95 13.80 -40.77
N ARG A 262 -14.12 14.96 -40.11
CA ARG A 262 -14.99 15.28 -38.97
C ARG A 262 -15.58 14.08 -38.20
N GLN A 263 -14.87 13.63 -37.16
CA GLN A 263 -15.46 12.80 -36.10
C GLN A 263 -14.85 13.06 -34.71
N HIS A 264 -14.23 14.23 -34.48
CA HIS A 264 -13.78 14.65 -33.15
C HIS A 264 -14.84 15.56 -32.50
N ASN A 265 -15.29 15.19 -31.30
CA ASN A 265 -16.26 15.97 -30.54
C ASN A 265 -15.53 16.84 -29.50
N VAL A 266 -15.12 18.03 -29.94
CA VAL A 266 -14.38 19.01 -29.10
C VAL A 266 -15.16 19.40 -27.85
N ALA A 267 -16.49 19.45 -27.91
CA ALA A 267 -17.31 19.75 -26.73
C ALA A 267 -17.18 18.68 -25.65
N ARG A 268 -17.19 17.40 -26.04
CA ARG A 268 -16.96 16.28 -25.13
C ARG A 268 -15.54 16.30 -24.56
N ASP A 269 -14.52 16.53 -25.39
CA ASP A 269 -13.13 16.59 -24.93
C ASP A 269 -12.93 17.74 -23.91
N PHE A 270 -13.62 18.87 -24.13
CA PHE A 270 -13.62 19.98 -23.19
C PHE A 270 -14.29 19.62 -21.87
N GLU A 271 -15.48 19.00 -21.91
CA GLU A 271 -16.17 18.51 -20.70
C GLU A 271 -15.27 17.56 -19.90
N GLU A 272 -14.63 16.59 -20.55
CA GLU A 272 -13.71 15.65 -19.89
C GLU A 272 -12.51 16.36 -19.25
N VAL A 273 -11.96 17.39 -19.88
CA VAL A 273 -10.86 18.20 -19.31
C VAL A 273 -11.34 19.01 -18.11
N GLN A 274 -12.53 19.63 -18.15
CA GLN A 274 -13.05 20.40 -17.03
C GLN A 274 -13.44 19.53 -15.83
N GLU A 275 -13.97 18.33 -16.06
CA GLU A 275 -14.22 17.34 -15.01
C GLU A 275 -12.91 16.97 -14.30
N LEU A 276 -11.85 16.67 -15.07
CA LEU A 276 -10.54 16.35 -14.51
C LEU A 276 -9.93 17.53 -13.74
N ARG A 277 -10.03 18.75 -14.27
CA ARG A 277 -9.58 19.96 -13.55
C ARG A 277 -10.35 20.14 -12.23
N SER A 278 -11.66 19.96 -12.25
CA SER A 278 -12.51 20.11 -11.06
C SER A 278 -12.14 19.10 -9.97
N SER A 279 -11.93 17.83 -10.32
CA SER A 279 -11.49 16.80 -9.36
C SER A 279 -10.09 17.09 -8.81
N LEU A 280 -9.14 17.48 -9.66
CA LEU A 280 -7.78 17.84 -9.21
C LEU A 280 -7.77 19.09 -8.32
N ALA A 281 -8.58 20.11 -8.64
CA ALA A 281 -8.74 21.30 -7.82
C ALA A 281 -9.37 20.98 -6.46
N ALA A 282 -10.36 20.08 -6.40
CA ALA A 282 -10.98 19.65 -5.15
C ALA A 282 -9.99 18.95 -4.18
N THR A 283 -8.92 18.37 -4.74
CA THR A 283 -7.80 17.78 -3.97
C THR A 283 -6.65 18.75 -3.68
N GLY A 284 -6.66 19.95 -4.26
CA GLY A 284 -5.58 20.94 -4.12
C GLY A 284 -4.32 20.64 -4.96
N LEU A 285 -4.42 19.75 -5.96
CA LEU A 285 -3.30 19.42 -6.85
C LEU A 285 -3.06 20.49 -7.91
N ILE A 286 -4.13 21.16 -8.36
CA ILE A 286 -4.09 22.31 -9.27
C ILE A 286 -4.89 23.48 -8.68
N ASP A 287 -4.67 24.69 -9.18
CA ASP A 287 -5.40 25.87 -8.76
C ASP A 287 -6.82 25.89 -9.37
N ALA A 288 -7.84 26.23 -8.57
CA ALA A 288 -9.22 26.34 -9.03
C ALA A 288 -9.41 27.46 -10.08
N THR A 289 -8.51 28.44 -10.13
CA THR A 289 -8.51 29.50 -11.15
C THR A 289 -8.12 29.01 -12.54
N GLU A 290 -7.60 27.78 -12.66
CA GLU A 290 -7.31 27.15 -13.96
C GLU A 290 -8.55 26.56 -14.62
N ILE A 291 -9.75 26.60 -14.01
CA ILE A 291 -10.97 26.02 -14.59
C ILE A 291 -11.56 26.99 -15.63
N GLU A 292 -11.63 26.57 -16.89
CA GLU A 292 -12.29 27.34 -17.95
C GLU A 292 -13.78 26.99 -17.96
N GLU A 293 -14.66 27.98 -17.83
CA GLU A 293 -16.11 27.73 -17.73
C GLU A 293 -16.77 27.43 -19.09
N SER A 294 -16.16 27.81 -20.21
CA SER A 294 -16.77 27.67 -21.55
C SER A 294 -15.76 27.83 -22.69
N ILE A 295 -15.97 27.06 -23.77
CA ILE A 295 -15.35 27.26 -25.10
C ILE A 295 -16.33 27.78 -26.15
N SER A 296 -17.54 28.16 -25.73
CA SER A 296 -18.64 28.55 -26.64
C SER A 296 -18.33 29.80 -27.45
N ASP A 297 -17.43 30.65 -26.94
CA ASP A 297 -17.01 31.89 -27.59
C ASP A 297 -15.88 31.66 -28.63
N LEU A 298 -15.37 30.43 -28.77
CA LEU A 298 -14.33 30.09 -29.73
C LEU A 298 -14.91 29.77 -31.12
N PRO A 299 -14.19 30.06 -32.21
CA PRO A 299 -14.62 29.77 -33.58
C PRO A 299 -14.51 28.26 -33.90
N LEU A 300 -15.48 27.47 -33.43
CA LEU A 300 -15.55 26.00 -33.58
C LEU A 300 -16.02 25.53 -34.97
N ASP A 301 -16.32 26.45 -35.87
CA ASP A 301 -16.76 26.19 -37.25
C ASP A 301 -15.58 26.11 -38.25
N ASN A 302 -14.43 26.69 -37.89
CA ASN A 302 -13.21 26.66 -38.69
C ASN A 302 -12.39 25.37 -38.43
N PRO A 303 -12.07 24.56 -39.47
CA PRO A 303 -11.21 23.38 -39.34
C PRO A 303 -9.86 23.65 -38.65
N ASP A 304 -9.19 24.76 -38.97
CA ASP A 304 -7.88 25.05 -38.39
C ASP A 304 -7.99 25.37 -36.89
N SER A 305 -9.05 26.08 -36.49
CA SER A 305 -9.38 26.34 -35.09
C SER A 305 -9.72 25.04 -34.36
N LEU A 306 -10.47 24.13 -34.99
CA LEU A 306 -10.77 22.82 -34.42
C LEU A 306 -9.50 21.99 -34.21
N ALA A 307 -8.57 22.00 -35.17
CA ALA A 307 -7.28 21.33 -35.03
C ALA A 307 -6.45 21.92 -33.87
N LEU A 308 -6.42 23.25 -33.73
CA LEU A 308 -5.73 23.91 -32.62
C LEU A 308 -6.34 23.54 -31.26
N ILE A 309 -7.66 23.68 -31.12
CA ILE A 309 -8.37 23.43 -29.86
C ILE A 309 -8.29 21.95 -29.48
N SER A 310 -8.51 21.03 -30.42
CA SER A 310 -8.38 19.59 -30.14
C SER A 310 -6.95 19.22 -29.72
N THR A 311 -5.93 19.81 -30.33
CA THR A 311 -4.54 19.60 -29.91
C THR A 311 -4.32 20.13 -28.49
N TYR A 312 -4.79 21.33 -28.18
CA TYR A 312 -4.70 21.92 -26.83
C TYR A 312 -5.41 21.06 -25.77
N LEU A 313 -6.64 20.60 -26.05
CA LEU A 313 -7.40 19.76 -25.11
C LEU A 313 -6.73 18.40 -24.91
N SER A 314 -6.25 17.77 -25.99
CA SER A 314 -5.50 16.52 -25.91
C SER A 314 -4.24 16.66 -25.07
N ASP A 315 -3.43 17.69 -25.33
CA ASP A 315 -2.22 17.95 -24.56
C ASP A 315 -2.56 18.27 -23.09
N THR A 316 -3.60 19.06 -22.84
CA THR A 316 -4.04 19.38 -21.48
C THR A 316 -4.47 18.11 -20.73
N LYS A 317 -5.24 17.24 -21.38
CA LYS A 317 -5.65 15.95 -20.82
C LYS A 317 -4.43 15.08 -20.49
N GLU A 318 -3.45 15.01 -21.39
CA GLU A 318 -2.20 14.25 -21.17
C GLU A 318 -1.39 14.81 -20.00
N LYS A 319 -1.26 16.14 -19.90
CA LYS A 319 -0.60 16.79 -18.76
C LYS A 319 -1.31 16.43 -17.45
N LEU A 320 -2.62 16.68 -17.35
CA LEU A 320 -3.41 16.44 -16.14
C LEU A 320 -3.46 14.95 -15.74
N ALA A 321 -3.47 14.03 -16.72
CA ALA A 321 -3.42 12.59 -16.48
C ALA A 321 -2.16 12.15 -15.71
N THR A 322 -1.09 12.96 -15.70
CA THR A 322 0.10 12.71 -14.87
C THR A 322 -0.25 12.61 -13.38
N PHE A 323 -1.26 13.36 -12.91
CA PHE A 323 -1.70 13.33 -11.50
C PHE A 323 -2.59 12.13 -11.17
N GLU A 324 -3.10 11.38 -12.15
CA GLU A 324 -4.08 10.33 -11.94
C GLU A 324 -3.67 9.26 -10.91
N PRO A 325 -2.40 8.78 -10.86
CA PRO A 325 -1.98 7.83 -9.84
C PRO A 325 -1.98 8.40 -8.42
N LEU A 326 -1.74 9.71 -8.25
CA LEU A 326 -1.84 10.38 -6.95
C LEU A 326 -3.29 10.67 -6.60
N ARG A 327 -4.07 11.20 -7.55
CA ARG A 327 -5.50 11.52 -7.38
C ARG A 327 -6.29 10.32 -6.85
N ARG A 328 -6.09 9.14 -7.43
CA ARG A 328 -6.74 7.87 -7.00
C ARG A 328 -6.48 7.49 -5.54
N ARG A 329 -5.41 8.00 -4.92
CA ARG A 329 -5.09 7.76 -3.51
C ARG A 329 -5.52 8.94 -2.63
N LEU A 330 -5.28 10.15 -3.11
CA LEU A 330 -5.46 11.39 -2.37
C LEU A 330 -6.94 11.79 -2.24
N GLU A 331 -7.75 11.61 -3.28
CA GLU A 331 -9.17 11.96 -3.26
C GLU A 331 -9.96 11.10 -2.26
N PRO A 332 -9.87 9.75 -2.27
CA PRO A 332 -10.49 8.93 -1.23
C PRO A 332 -9.95 9.24 0.17
N PHE A 333 -8.67 9.60 0.28
CA PHE A 333 -8.06 9.94 1.57
C PHE A 333 -8.68 11.21 2.15
N ILE A 334 -8.79 12.27 1.34
CA ILE A 334 -9.41 13.53 1.76
C ILE A 334 -10.89 13.30 2.08
N GLU A 335 -11.62 12.56 1.24
CA GLU A 335 -13.04 12.31 1.45
C GLU A 335 -13.30 11.48 2.71
N PHE A 336 -12.49 10.42 2.89
CA PHE A 336 -12.51 9.62 4.11
C PHE A 336 -12.33 10.50 5.34
N LEU A 337 -11.32 11.38 5.38
CA LEU A 337 -11.12 12.26 6.53
C LEU A 337 -12.25 13.29 6.69
N ARG A 338 -12.80 13.85 5.61
CA ARG A 338 -13.90 14.85 5.65
C ARG A 338 -15.18 14.28 6.25
N ARG A 339 -15.54 13.05 5.89
CA ARG A 339 -16.73 12.34 6.44
C ARG A 339 -16.71 12.22 7.97
N HIS A 340 -15.51 12.24 8.50
CA HIS A 340 -15.14 11.65 9.76
C HIS A 340 -14.64 12.69 10.77
N TYR A 341 -14.12 13.81 10.26
CA TYR A 341 -13.71 14.96 11.05
C TYR A 341 -14.83 16.00 11.12
N LYS A 342 -15.28 16.29 12.34
CA LYS A 342 -16.30 17.33 12.55
C LYS A 342 -15.65 18.70 12.69
N ASN A 343 -16.22 19.69 11.99
CA ASN A 343 -15.79 21.09 12.01
C ASN A 343 -14.31 21.30 11.60
N LYS A 344 -13.81 20.51 10.66
CA LYS A 344 -12.46 20.65 10.12
C LYS A 344 -12.51 20.77 8.60
N THR A 345 -11.54 21.49 8.04
CA THR A 345 -11.29 21.59 6.61
C THR A 345 -9.98 20.88 6.29
N ILE A 346 -9.89 20.28 5.11
CA ILE A 346 -8.68 19.59 4.65
C ILE A 346 -8.29 20.25 3.34
N ARG A 347 -7.04 20.70 3.29
CA ARG A 347 -6.49 21.50 2.19
C ARG A 347 -5.09 21.00 1.85
N ILE A 348 -4.74 21.10 0.58
CA ILE A 348 -3.39 20.88 0.10
C ILE A 348 -3.07 22.09 -0.76
N ASP A 349 -2.00 22.80 -0.44
CA ASP A 349 -1.56 23.98 -1.18
C ASP A 349 -0.06 23.90 -1.51
N GLU A 350 0.40 24.75 -2.43
CA GLU A 350 1.80 24.75 -2.87
C GLU A 350 2.78 25.17 -1.79
N ASP A 351 2.39 26.19 -1.03
CA ASP A 351 3.29 26.86 -0.10
C ASP A 351 3.53 26.01 1.16
N HIS A 352 2.55 25.19 1.55
CA HIS A 352 2.55 24.54 2.85
C HIS A 352 2.12 23.06 2.84
N GLY A 353 1.71 22.53 1.69
CA GLY A 353 1.36 21.12 1.53
C GLY A 353 0.07 20.74 2.26
N PHE A 354 0.01 19.51 2.77
CA PHE A 354 -1.14 18.96 3.47
C PHE A 354 -1.42 19.67 4.80
N ARG A 355 -2.64 20.19 4.92
CA ARG A 355 -3.12 20.95 6.07
C ARG A 355 -4.51 20.55 6.52
N ILE A 356 -4.73 20.70 7.81
CA ILE A 356 -6.03 20.57 8.44
C ILE A 356 -6.36 21.90 9.11
N GLY A 357 -7.48 22.53 8.73
CA GLY A 357 -7.96 23.77 9.32
C GLY A 357 -9.16 23.54 10.24
N SER A 358 -9.38 24.47 11.16
CA SER A 358 -10.63 24.57 11.91
C SER A 358 -11.71 25.25 11.06
N ALA A 359 -12.84 24.60 10.82
CA ALA A 359 -13.95 25.23 10.10
C ALA A 359 -14.59 26.42 10.85
N ARG A 360 -14.27 26.58 12.15
CA ARG A 360 -14.82 27.66 13.00
C ARG A 360 -13.93 28.90 13.04
N THR A 361 -12.62 28.71 12.99
CA THR A 361 -11.63 29.77 13.22
C THR A 361 -10.70 29.98 12.04
N ASP A 362 -10.79 29.12 11.01
CA ASP A 362 -9.90 29.01 9.86
C ASP A 362 -8.41 28.93 10.21
N SER A 363 -8.11 28.55 11.46
CA SER A 363 -6.75 28.37 11.96
C SER A 363 -6.25 26.97 11.61
N ASP A 364 -4.98 26.88 11.23
CA ASP A 364 -4.29 25.61 11.01
C ASP A 364 -4.21 24.79 12.31
N ILE A 365 -4.48 23.49 12.17
CA ILE A 365 -4.38 22.47 13.20
C ILE A 365 -3.29 21.50 12.74
N SER A 366 -2.18 21.43 13.47
CA SER A 366 -1.20 20.37 13.25
C SER A 366 -1.89 19.00 13.40
N PRO A 367 -1.69 18.05 12.47
CA PRO A 367 -2.21 16.69 12.60
C PRO A 367 -1.85 16.01 13.95
N VAL A 368 -0.73 16.41 14.56
CA VAL A 368 -0.28 15.95 15.89
C VAL A 368 -1.16 16.48 17.04
N HIS A 369 -1.91 17.55 16.82
CA HIS A 369 -2.84 18.14 17.80
C HIS A 369 -4.30 17.70 17.61
N LEU A 370 -4.56 16.79 16.66
CA LEU A 370 -5.87 16.15 16.53
C LEU A 370 -6.22 15.32 17.77
N SER A 371 -7.51 15.01 17.96
CA SER A 371 -7.90 14.06 19.01
C SER A 371 -7.28 12.69 18.74
N SER A 372 -7.06 11.88 19.78
CA SER A 372 -6.42 10.56 19.63
C SER A 372 -7.12 9.65 18.62
N GLY A 373 -8.47 9.70 18.57
CA GLY A 373 -9.23 9.02 17.53
C GLY A 373 -8.87 9.54 16.15
N GLU A 374 -8.90 10.86 15.95
CA GLU A 374 -8.57 11.49 14.65
C GLU A 374 -7.14 11.16 14.20
N GLN A 375 -6.18 11.13 15.11
CA GLN A 375 -4.81 10.71 14.83
C GLN A 375 -4.73 9.26 14.32
N GLN A 376 -5.39 8.33 15.01
CA GLN A 376 -5.41 6.92 14.60
C GLN A 376 -6.06 6.73 13.23
N MET A 377 -7.08 7.54 12.98
CA MET A 377 -7.88 7.53 11.76
C MET A 377 -7.07 8.08 10.58
N PHE A 378 -6.32 9.16 10.79
CA PHE A 378 -5.36 9.68 9.84
C PHE A 378 -4.31 8.63 9.43
N ILE A 379 -3.68 7.99 10.42
CA ILE A 379 -2.64 6.98 10.18
C ILE A 379 -3.21 5.79 9.45
N LEU A 380 -4.41 5.32 9.84
CA LEU A 380 -5.06 4.21 9.17
C LEU A 380 -5.35 4.55 7.70
N ALA A 381 -5.99 5.68 7.44
CA ALA A 381 -6.30 6.11 6.07
C ALA A 381 -5.04 6.23 5.21
N HIS A 382 -3.97 6.78 5.79
CA HIS A 382 -2.67 6.90 5.12
C HIS A 382 -2.11 5.51 4.77
N LYS A 383 -2.06 4.58 5.71
CA LYS A 383 -1.60 3.19 5.46
C LYS A 383 -2.44 2.51 4.38
N LEU A 384 -3.76 2.67 4.44
CA LEU A 384 -4.68 2.01 3.50
C LEU A 384 -4.55 2.56 2.08
N LEU A 385 -4.31 3.86 1.91
CA LEU A 385 -4.37 4.52 0.60
C LEU A 385 -3.01 4.87 0.00
N PHE A 386 -1.96 5.03 0.81
CA PHE A 386 -0.63 5.43 0.34
C PHE A 386 0.42 4.32 0.44
N GLU A 387 0.25 3.34 1.33
CA GLU A 387 1.19 2.23 1.49
C GLU A 387 0.74 0.94 0.78
N SER A 388 -0.46 0.94 0.19
CA SER A 388 -1.00 -0.20 -0.54
C SER A 388 -1.00 0.05 -2.05
N SER A 389 -0.88 -1.02 -2.83
CA SER A 389 -1.00 -0.99 -4.29
C SER A 389 -2.23 -1.80 -4.72
N PRO A 390 -2.78 -1.55 -5.92
CA PRO A 390 -3.88 -2.36 -6.44
C PRO A 390 -3.54 -3.85 -6.41
N GLY A 391 -4.46 -4.68 -5.92
CA GLY A 391 -4.27 -6.12 -5.74
C GLY A 391 -3.62 -6.53 -4.42
N THR A 392 -3.30 -5.59 -3.52
CA THR A 392 -2.87 -5.92 -2.15
C THR A 392 -4.04 -6.44 -1.30
N LEU A 393 -3.82 -7.56 -0.60
CA LEU A 393 -4.70 -8.01 0.48
C LEU A 393 -4.38 -7.22 1.75
N VAL A 394 -5.33 -6.41 2.24
CA VAL A 394 -5.17 -5.73 3.51
C VAL A 394 -5.91 -6.49 4.60
N MET A 395 -5.15 -6.97 5.57
CA MET A 395 -5.64 -7.71 6.73
C MET A 395 -5.68 -6.79 7.94
N ILE A 396 -6.79 -6.78 8.66
CA ILE A 396 -6.99 -5.87 9.79
C ILE A 396 -7.43 -6.69 11.01
N ASP A 397 -6.58 -6.72 12.04
CA ASP A 397 -6.83 -7.48 13.28
C ASP A 397 -7.41 -6.56 14.36
N GLU A 398 -8.51 -7.00 14.97
CA GLU A 398 -9.23 -6.34 16.07
C GLU A 398 -9.35 -4.80 15.90
N PRO A 399 -9.92 -4.31 14.77
CA PRO A 399 -10.03 -2.88 14.50
C PRO A 399 -10.76 -2.11 15.61
N GLU A 400 -11.73 -2.72 16.28
CA GLU A 400 -12.49 -2.14 17.38
C GLU A 400 -11.65 -1.66 18.56
N LEU A 401 -10.47 -2.25 18.79
CA LEU A 401 -9.60 -1.87 19.92
C LEU A 401 -9.00 -0.48 19.73
N SER A 402 -8.92 -0.02 18.49
CA SER A 402 -8.32 1.26 18.11
C SER A 402 -9.30 2.23 17.46
N LEU A 403 -10.50 1.78 17.09
CA LEU A 403 -11.50 2.64 16.45
C LEU A 403 -12.46 3.24 17.49
N HIS A 404 -12.68 4.55 17.37
CA HIS A 404 -13.75 5.22 18.10
C HIS A 404 -15.12 4.58 17.77
N VAL A 405 -16.00 4.45 18.77
CA VAL A 405 -17.27 3.71 18.64
C VAL A 405 -18.12 4.18 17.46
N LEU A 406 -18.19 5.49 17.21
CA LEU A 406 -18.93 6.06 16.08
C LEU A 406 -18.45 5.56 14.70
N TRP A 407 -17.21 5.12 14.60
CA TRP A 407 -16.62 4.66 13.34
C TRP A 407 -16.83 3.17 13.14
N GLN A 408 -16.94 2.40 14.22
CA GLN A 408 -17.19 0.97 14.11
C GLN A 408 -18.46 0.68 13.30
N SER A 409 -19.45 1.58 13.31
CA SER A 409 -20.67 1.43 12.52
C SER A 409 -20.55 1.75 11.03
N THR A 410 -19.51 2.48 10.59
CA THR A 410 -19.32 2.83 9.16
C THR A 410 -18.07 2.21 8.55
N PHE A 411 -17.21 1.62 9.37
CA PHE A 411 -15.88 1.18 8.95
C PHE A 411 -15.91 0.18 7.80
N VAL A 412 -16.86 -0.75 7.81
CA VAL A 412 -17.02 -1.74 6.71
C VAL A 412 -17.42 -1.06 5.41
N ASP A 413 -18.30 -0.05 5.47
CA ASP A 413 -18.71 0.73 4.30
C ASP A 413 -17.52 1.55 3.76
N ASP A 414 -16.75 2.18 4.65
CA ASP A 414 -15.54 2.93 4.27
C ASP A 414 -14.51 2.01 3.58
N LEU A 415 -14.30 0.79 4.08
CA LEU A 415 -13.41 -0.18 3.44
C LEU A 415 -13.94 -0.67 2.09
N THR A 416 -15.27 -0.78 1.93
CA THR A 416 -15.90 -1.12 0.65
C THR A 416 -15.61 -0.04 -0.40
N GLU A 417 -15.76 1.24 -0.02
CA GLU A 417 -15.46 2.37 -0.90
C GLU A 417 -13.97 2.45 -1.24
N ILE A 418 -13.09 2.29 -0.25
CA ILE A 418 -11.64 2.25 -0.47
C ILE A 418 -11.29 1.11 -1.43
N SER A 419 -11.87 -0.08 -1.26
CA SER A 419 -11.64 -1.24 -2.13
C SER A 419 -11.96 -0.93 -3.60
N ALA A 420 -13.11 -0.29 -3.84
CA ALA A 420 -13.56 0.07 -5.18
C ALA A 420 -12.61 1.06 -5.89
N VAL A 421 -11.98 1.98 -5.15
CA VAL A 421 -11.10 3.01 -5.74
C VAL A 421 -9.63 2.58 -5.81
N SER A 422 -9.10 1.96 -4.76
CA SER A 422 -7.68 1.57 -4.69
C SER A 422 -7.40 0.23 -5.38
N GLY A 423 -8.42 -0.61 -5.58
CA GLY A 423 -8.28 -1.98 -6.08
C GLY A 423 -7.66 -2.94 -5.07
N THR A 424 -7.58 -2.56 -3.79
CA THR A 424 -7.24 -3.47 -2.67
C THR A 424 -8.48 -4.22 -2.20
N TYR A 425 -8.29 -5.34 -1.49
CA TYR A 425 -9.38 -6.11 -0.88
C TYR A 425 -9.05 -6.42 0.57
N PHE A 426 -10.08 -6.61 1.39
CA PHE A 426 -9.96 -6.55 2.85
C PHE A 426 -10.35 -7.85 3.53
N LEU A 427 -9.56 -8.24 4.53
CA LEU A 427 -9.86 -9.34 5.45
C LEU A 427 -9.78 -8.83 6.89
N LEU A 428 -10.91 -8.80 7.57
CA LEU A 428 -11.05 -8.31 8.93
C LEU A 428 -11.12 -9.49 9.90
N ALA A 429 -10.44 -9.42 11.03
CA ALA A 429 -10.70 -10.28 12.18
C ALA A 429 -11.26 -9.43 13.31
N THR A 430 -12.45 -9.78 13.80
CA THR A 430 -13.12 -8.98 14.83
C THR A 430 -14.02 -9.83 15.73
N HIS A 431 -14.24 -9.35 16.94
CA HIS A 431 -15.27 -9.83 17.85
C HIS A 431 -16.43 -8.84 18.01
N SER A 432 -16.28 -7.61 17.52
CA SER A 432 -17.23 -6.53 17.73
C SER A 432 -18.53 -6.73 16.96
N PRO A 433 -19.67 -6.87 17.65
CA PRO A 433 -20.98 -6.87 16.99
C PRO A 433 -21.26 -5.56 16.25
N ALA A 434 -20.69 -4.43 16.69
CA ALA A 434 -20.91 -3.13 16.07
C ALA A 434 -20.32 -3.04 14.66
N LEU A 435 -19.19 -3.72 14.40
CA LEU A 435 -18.58 -3.81 13.07
C LEU A 435 -19.33 -4.75 12.14
N ILE A 436 -20.01 -5.76 12.70
CA ILE A 436 -20.75 -6.78 11.93
C ILE A 436 -22.20 -6.32 11.69
N ALA A 437 -22.72 -5.42 12.51
CA ALA A 437 -24.11 -4.97 12.49
C ALA A 437 -24.49 -4.45 11.10
N GLY A 438 -25.45 -5.11 10.45
CA GLY A 438 -25.97 -4.72 9.14
C GLY A 438 -25.25 -5.34 7.93
N ARG A 439 -24.11 -6.04 8.11
CA ARG A 439 -23.35 -6.70 7.03
C ARG A 439 -23.03 -8.17 7.36
N THR A 440 -24.01 -8.92 7.87
CA THR A 440 -23.83 -10.33 8.29
C THR A 440 -23.52 -11.28 7.13
N ASP A 441 -23.87 -10.89 5.92
CA ASP A 441 -23.55 -11.54 4.64
C ASP A 441 -22.03 -11.61 4.37
N LEU A 442 -21.26 -10.64 4.88
CA LEU A 442 -19.80 -10.60 4.78
C LEU A 442 -19.07 -11.52 5.78
N ARG A 443 -19.82 -12.10 6.73
CA ARG A 443 -19.26 -12.87 7.83
C ARG A 443 -18.78 -14.25 7.36
N ARG A 444 -17.62 -14.67 7.87
CA ARG A 444 -17.12 -16.05 7.83
C ARG A 444 -16.83 -16.48 9.28
N SER A 445 -17.54 -17.50 9.76
CA SER A 445 -17.35 -18.00 11.12
C SER A 445 -16.21 -19.01 11.17
N LEU A 446 -15.31 -18.85 12.14
CA LEU A 446 -14.28 -19.80 12.51
C LEU A 446 -14.70 -20.67 13.71
N ASP A 447 -15.92 -20.49 14.22
CA ASP A 447 -16.53 -21.43 15.16
C ASP A 447 -16.96 -22.68 14.37
N GLY A 448 -16.08 -23.68 14.29
CA GLY A 448 -16.23 -24.91 13.52
C GLY A 448 -15.63 -26.12 14.21
#